data_AF-A0A2P2GS49-F1
#
_entry.id   AF-A0A2P2GS49-F1
#
_cell.length_a   1.000
_cell.length_b   1.000
_cell.length_c   1.000
_cell.angle_alpha   90.00
_cell.angle_beta   90.00
_cell.angle_gamma   90.00
#
_symmetry.space_group_name_H-M   'P 1'
#
loop_
_entity.id
_entity.type
_entity.pdbx_description
1 polymer ?
#
loop_
_entity_poly.entity_id
_entity_poly.type
_entity_poly.pdbx_seq_one_letter_code
_entity_poly.pdbx_strand_id
1 'polypeptide(L)'
;MSDRDPLQGVPDELKDWHQGALDGDPAVCAAPQPMQPGYPCIHSTGFHELHRDVYGRTWPNRPEEPLYVARKAPVVDGMVTVETGDHGPVHVPEPSWCVGLHPAESFQVDIEHQGVETVAAIPTLCHGIVPALGVSLVQRPFSPTAPQVHAVVNMAEDFHAFSSTGLDIAAGLLVDHAAELRHMARQLAALEVQS
;
A
#
# COMPACT_ATOMS: atom_id res chain seq x y z
N MET A 1 -5.23 -23.47 -18.41
CA MET A 1 -4.83 -22.07 -18.64
C MET A 1 -4.57 -21.95 -20.13
N SER A 2 -5.12 -20.93 -20.79
CA SER A 2 -5.00 -20.77 -22.25
C SER A 2 -3.56 -20.40 -22.61
N ASP A 3 -2.95 -21.05 -23.60
CA ASP A 3 -1.62 -20.72 -24.17
C ASP A 3 -1.63 -19.40 -24.98
N ARG A 4 -2.56 -18.50 -24.67
CA ARG A 4 -2.79 -17.28 -25.41
C ARG A 4 -2.02 -16.16 -24.72
N ASP A 5 -1.16 -15.48 -25.46
CA ASP A 5 -0.42 -14.32 -24.97
C ASP A 5 -1.41 -13.35 -24.30
N PRO A 6 -1.23 -13.01 -23.02
CA PRO A 6 -2.14 -12.12 -22.29
C PRO A 6 -2.16 -10.70 -22.86
N LEU A 7 -1.19 -10.35 -23.71
CA LEU A 7 -1.12 -9.10 -24.47
C LEU A 7 -1.69 -9.25 -25.89
N GLN A 8 -2.20 -10.43 -26.26
CA GLN A 8 -2.73 -10.65 -27.59
C GLN A 8 -4.05 -9.89 -27.79
N GLY A 9 -4.05 -8.96 -28.75
CA GLY A 9 -5.19 -8.07 -28.99
C GLY A 9 -5.17 -6.83 -28.10
N VAL A 10 -4.18 -6.71 -27.21
CA VAL A 10 -3.86 -5.46 -26.53
C VAL A 10 -3.14 -4.54 -27.53
N PRO A 11 -3.63 -3.30 -27.72
CA PRO A 11 -2.97 -2.30 -28.55
C PRO A 11 -1.52 -2.07 -28.10
N ASP A 12 -0.59 -1.88 -29.04
CA ASP A 12 0.85 -1.80 -28.75
C ASP A 12 1.19 -0.72 -27.71
N GLU A 13 0.50 0.41 -27.78
CA GLU A 13 0.64 1.54 -26.86
C GLU A 13 0.20 1.25 -25.41
N LEU A 14 -0.56 0.17 -25.18
CA LEU A 14 -1.00 -0.27 -23.85
C LEU A 14 -0.21 -1.48 -23.35
N LYS A 15 0.68 -2.05 -24.16
CA LYS A 15 1.40 -3.27 -23.81
C LYS A 15 2.31 -3.08 -22.61
N ASP A 16 3.03 -1.96 -22.51
CA ASP A 16 3.90 -1.69 -21.36
C ASP A 16 3.10 -1.57 -20.04
N TRP A 17 1.88 -1.03 -20.11
CA TRP A 17 0.97 -0.93 -18.96
C TRP A 17 0.42 -2.30 -18.54
N HIS A 18 0.00 -3.12 -19.50
CA HIS A 18 -0.45 -4.49 -19.23
C HIS A 18 0.73 -5.37 -18.79
N GLN A 19 1.92 -5.14 -19.32
CA GLN A 19 3.14 -5.83 -18.92
C GLN A 19 3.55 -5.44 -17.50
N GLY A 20 3.46 -4.16 -17.12
CA GLY A 20 3.65 -3.73 -15.73
C GLY A 20 2.69 -4.39 -14.75
N ALA A 21 1.41 -4.55 -15.13
CA ALA A 21 0.45 -5.32 -14.33
C ALA A 21 0.83 -6.81 -14.21
N LEU A 22 1.36 -7.41 -15.28
CA LEU A 22 1.85 -8.80 -15.30
C LEU A 22 3.16 -8.97 -14.52
N ASP A 23 4.00 -7.92 -14.50
CA ASP A 23 5.30 -7.89 -13.84
C ASP A 23 5.19 -7.50 -12.35
N GLY A 24 3.98 -7.22 -11.87
CA GLY A 24 3.71 -6.90 -10.46
C GLY A 24 4.07 -5.47 -10.07
N ASP A 25 4.02 -4.53 -11.02
CA ASP A 25 4.18 -3.11 -10.74
C ASP A 25 2.97 -2.59 -9.95
N PRO A 26 3.19 -1.96 -8.77
CA PRO A 26 2.14 -1.45 -7.89
C PRO A 26 1.16 -0.44 -8.45
N ALA A 27 1.43 0.10 -9.64
CA ALA A 27 0.61 1.14 -10.21
C ALA A 27 -0.52 0.66 -11.13
N VAL A 28 -0.86 -0.63 -11.18
CA VAL A 28 -1.87 -1.15 -12.13
C VAL A 28 -2.93 -2.05 -11.48
N CYS A 29 -4.22 -1.81 -11.78
CA CYS A 29 -5.33 -2.68 -11.37
C CYS A 29 -5.62 -3.75 -12.42
N ALA A 30 -5.82 -5.00 -11.97
CA ALA A 30 -5.88 -6.19 -12.81
C ALA A 30 -7.24 -6.95 -12.79
N ALA A 31 -8.33 -6.39 -12.26
CA ALA A 31 -9.61 -7.12 -12.21
C ALA A 31 -10.23 -7.32 -13.63
N PRO A 32 -11.09 -8.33 -13.90
CA PRO A 32 -11.81 -8.43 -15.17
C PRO A 32 -13.02 -7.47 -15.21
N GLN A 33 -13.35 -6.89 -16.36
CA GLN A 33 -14.57 -6.07 -16.49
C GLN A 33 -15.86 -6.89 -16.23
N PRO A 34 -16.78 -6.43 -15.36
CA PRO A 34 -18.10 -7.05 -15.23
C PRO A 34 -18.85 -7.02 -16.56
N MET A 35 -19.38 -8.17 -16.99
CA MET A 35 -20.12 -8.39 -18.25
C MET A 35 -19.30 -8.34 -19.55
N GLN A 36 -17.97 -8.21 -19.52
CA GLN A 36 -17.09 -8.24 -20.70
C GLN A 36 -15.88 -9.18 -20.47
N PRO A 37 -16.06 -10.50 -20.57
CA PRO A 37 -15.00 -11.48 -20.29
C PRO A 37 -13.83 -11.36 -21.29
N GLY A 38 -12.62 -11.09 -20.79
CA GLY A 38 -11.39 -11.00 -21.60
C GLY A 38 -10.71 -9.63 -21.63
N TYR A 39 -11.26 -8.62 -20.93
CA TYR A 39 -10.70 -7.26 -20.84
C TYR A 39 -10.32 -6.89 -19.38
N PRO A 40 -9.22 -6.15 -19.15
CA PRO A 40 -8.77 -5.72 -17.82
C PRO A 40 -9.69 -4.66 -17.20
N CYS A 41 -9.50 -4.39 -15.91
CA CYS A 41 -10.33 -3.50 -15.11
C CYS A 41 -10.07 -2.07 -15.54
N ILE A 42 -11.12 -1.36 -15.94
CA ILE A 42 -11.00 0.04 -16.36
C ILE A 42 -10.99 1.02 -15.18
N HIS A 43 -11.14 0.51 -13.96
CA HIS A 43 -11.16 1.28 -12.72
C HIS A 43 -9.90 0.92 -11.93
N SER A 44 -8.78 1.56 -12.25
CA SER A 44 -7.47 1.27 -11.66
C SER A 44 -7.03 2.18 -10.51
N THR A 45 -7.88 3.16 -10.17
CA THR A 45 -7.61 4.15 -9.11
C THR A 45 -8.81 4.67 -8.31
N GLY A 46 -10.05 4.31 -8.64
CA GLY A 46 -11.22 4.67 -7.84
C GLY A 46 -11.66 3.54 -6.91
N PHE A 47 -11.82 3.80 -5.61
CA PHE A 47 -12.34 2.78 -4.69
C PHE A 47 -13.72 2.27 -5.14
N HIS A 48 -13.79 0.97 -5.43
CA HIS A 48 -15.02 0.19 -5.51
C HIS A 48 -14.70 -1.22 -4.96
N GLU A 49 -15.71 -2.04 -4.61
CA GLU A 49 -15.56 -3.32 -3.89
C GLU A 49 -14.62 -4.37 -4.54
N LEU A 50 -14.12 -4.11 -5.75
CA LEU A 50 -13.22 -4.99 -6.50
C LEU A 50 -11.88 -4.31 -6.85
N HIS A 51 -11.60 -3.14 -6.27
CA HIS A 51 -10.44 -2.33 -6.63
C HIS A 51 -9.27 -2.49 -5.65
N ARG A 52 -8.05 -2.78 -6.15
CA ARG A 52 -6.83 -3.01 -5.35
C ARG A 52 -5.60 -2.46 -6.10
N ASP A 53 -4.78 -1.63 -5.44
CA ASP A 53 -3.36 -1.51 -5.82
C ASP A 53 -2.62 -2.79 -5.36
N VAL A 54 -1.37 -3.04 -5.80
CA VAL A 54 -0.67 -4.30 -5.43
C VAL A 54 -0.12 -4.30 -3.99
N TYR A 55 -0.31 -3.21 -3.22
CA TYR A 55 0.03 -3.09 -1.79
C TYR A 55 -1.21 -2.92 -0.89
N GLY A 56 -2.43 -3.03 -1.43
CA GLY A 56 -3.70 -2.99 -0.71
C GLY A 56 -4.24 -1.61 -0.30
N ARG A 57 -3.74 -0.49 -0.84
CA ARG A 57 -4.21 0.87 -0.47
C ARG A 57 -5.30 1.40 -1.42
N THR A 58 -6.20 2.21 -0.88
CA THR A 58 -7.43 2.67 -1.54
C THR A 58 -7.55 4.19 -1.48
N TRP A 59 -7.71 4.86 -2.62
CA TRP A 59 -7.82 6.33 -2.72
C TRP A 59 -9.28 6.81 -2.56
N PRO A 60 -9.63 7.63 -1.54
CA PRO A 60 -11.01 8.12 -1.40
C PRO A 60 -11.28 9.50 -2.03
N ASN A 61 -10.27 10.34 -2.32
CA ASN A 61 -10.49 11.80 -2.35
C ASN A 61 -10.12 12.60 -3.61
N ARG A 62 -9.58 12.03 -4.71
CA ARG A 62 -9.24 12.81 -5.93
C ARG A 62 -9.53 12.06 -7.25
N PRO A 63 -10.73 12.18 -7.81
CA PRO A 63 -11.11 11.50 -9.06
C PRO A 63 -10.61 12.20 -10.35
N GLU A 64 -10.08 13.42 -10.28
CA GLU A 64 -9.69 14.22 -11.46
C GLU A 64 -8.18 14.27 -11.74
N GLU A 65 -7.35 13.69 -10.87
CA GLU A 65 -5.91 13.62 -11.11
C GLU A 65 -5.59 12.38 -11.97
N PRO A 66 -4.81 12.54 -13.07
CA PRO A 66 -4.27 11.40 -13.80
C PRO A 66 -3.49 10.48 -12.87
N LEU A 67 -3.54 9.20 -13.16
CA LEU A 67 -2.97 8.15 -12.33
C LEU A 67 -1.50 8.08 -12.68
N TYR A 68 -0.67 8.71 -11.87
CA TYR A 68 0.77 8.67 -12.07
C TYR A 68 1.30 7.35 -11.50
N VAL A 69 1.85 6.52 -12.37
CA VAL A 69 2.63 5.35 -11.96
C VAL A 69 3.85 5.86 -11.20
N ALA A 70 3.93 5.57 -9.90
CA ALA A 70 5.17 5.76 -9.17
C ALA A 70 6.21 4.83 -9.80
N ARG A 71 7.13 5.40 -10.57
CA ARG A 71 8.18 4.62 -11.20
C ARG A 71 9.13 4.16 -10.11
N LYS A 72 9.50 2.88 -10.13
CA LYS A 72 10.65 2.43 -9.35
C LYS A 72 11.88 3.17 -9.86
N ALA A 73 12.37 4.14 -9.09
CA ALA A 73 13.59 4.83 -9.44
C ALA A 73 14.76 3.86 -9.19
N PRO A 74 15.58 3.57 -10.22
CA PRO A 74 16.65 2.59 -10.08
C PRO A 74 17.65 3.05 -9.04
N VAL A 75 18.03 2.13 -8.16
CA VAL A 75 19.07 2.36 -7.17
C VAL A 75 20.41 2.04 -7.81
N VAL A 76 21.27 3.05 -7.94
CA VAL A 76 22.63 2.93 -8.49
C VAL A 76 23.61 3.32 -7.40
N ASP A 77 24.51 2.41 -7.05
CA ASP A 77 25.52 2.61 -5.99
C ASP A 77 24.94 3.07 -4.64
N GLY A 78 23.73 2.59 -4.29
CA GLY A 78 23.04 2.95 -3.05
C GLY A 78 22.36 4.33 -3.08
N MET A 79 22.24 4.95 -4.26
CA MET A 79 21.59 6.24 -4.46
C MET A 79 20.38 6.07 -5.38
N VAL A 80 19.36 6.88 -5.16
CA VAL A 80 18.20 7.00 -6.04
C VAL A 80 18.05 8.43 -6.53
N THR A 81 17.64 8.59 -7.78
CA THR A 81 17.30 9.89 -8.37
C THR A 81 15.79 9.99 -8.45
N VAL A 82 15.22 10.98 -7.75
CA VAL A 82 13.80 11.29 -7.78
C VAL A 82 13.61 12.58 -8.57
N GLU A 83 12.83 12.51 -9.64
CA GLU A 83 12.45 13.69 -10.42
C GLU A 83 11.41 14.49 -9.64
N THR A 84 11.73 15.73 -9.27
CA THR A 84 10.81 16.62 -8.52
C THR A 84 10.33 17.78 -9.38
N GLY A 85 9.09 18.22 -9.12
CA GLY A 85 8.50 19.35 -9.85
C GLY A 85 9.09 20.70 -9.46
N ASP A 86 9.65 20.82 -8.26
CA ASP A 86 10.06 22.10 -7.67
C ASP A 86 11.58 22.27 -7.52
N HIS A 87 12.35 21.18 -7.49
CA HIS A 87 13.81 21.20 -7.32
C HIS A 87 14.59 20.47 -8.43
N GLY A 88 13.91 19.95 -9.46
CA GLY A 88 14.51 19.13 -10.50
C GLY A 88 14.90 17.73 -10.00
N PRO A 89 15.86 17.04 -10.63
CA PRO A 89 16.33 15.74 -10.14
C PRO A 89 17.00 15.86 -8.76
N VAL A 90 16.51 15.11 -7.78
CA VAL A 90 17.08 15.05 -6.43
C VAL A 90 17.75 13.70 -6.22
N HIS A 91 19.03 13.72 -5.84
CA HIS A 91 19.79 12.51 -5.51
C HIS A 91 19.77 12.28 -4.00
N VAL A 92 19.25 11.13 -3.56
CA VAL A 92 19.22 10.75 -2.15
C VAL A 92 19.79 9.35 -1.92
N PRO A 93 20.45 9.10 -0.78
CA PRO A 93 20.81 7.74 -0.38
C PRO A 93 19.55 6.90 -0.22
N GLU A 94 19.53 5.71 -0.81
CA GLU A 94 18.44 4.76 -0.66
C GLU A 94 18.75 3.81 0.52
N PRO A 95 18.01 3.88 1.63
CA PRO A 95 18.21 2.96 2.75
C PRO A 95 17.91 1.52 2.33
N SER A 96 18.68 0.57 2.86
CA SER A 96 18.53 -0.86 2.53
C SER A 96 17.17 -1.47 2.93
N TRP A 97 16.40 -0.80 3.79
CA TRP A 97 15.06 -1.21 4.19
C TRP A 97 13.95 -0.63 3.31
N CYS A 98 14.26 0.34 2.44
CA CYS A 98 13.29 0.96 1.55
C CYS A 98 12.93 0.01 0.39
N VAL A 99 11.68 0.06 -0.06
CA VAL A 99 11.20 -0.77 -1.19
C VAL A 99 11.52 -0.19 -2.57
N GLY A 100 12.09 1.03 -2.64
CA GLY A 100 12.52 1.66 -3.88
C GLY A 100 11.42 2.36 -4.67
N LEU A 101 10.27 2.63 -4.05
CA LEU A 101 9.12 3.23 -4.70
C LEU A 101 9.07 4.73 -4.42
N HIS A 102 9.32 5.52 -5.46
CA HIS A 102 9.38 6.98 -5.38
C HIS A 102 8.49 7.57 -6.47
N PRO A 103 7.43 8.32 -6.15
CA PRO A 103 6.58 8.93 -7.16
C PRO A 103 7.35 10.00 -7.94
N ALA A 104 7.32 9.92 -9.26
CA ALA A 104 7.86 10.97 -10.13
C ALA A 104 7.04 12.27 -9.96
N GLU A 105 7.67 13.42 -10.17
CA GLU A 105 7.04 14.75 -10.14
C GLU A 105 6.55 15.19 -8.75
N SER A 106 7.05 14.58 -7.68
CA SER A 106 6.77 14.98 -6.29
C SER A 106 7.47 16.31 -5.93
N PHE A 107 7.06 16.97 -4.85
CA PHE A 107 7.88 18.04 -4.25
C PHE A 107 9.07 17.42 -3.51
N GLN A 108 10.21 18.11 -3.45
CA GLN A 108 11.39 17.61 -2.71
C GLN A 108 11.04 17.24 -1.27
N VAL A 109 10.19 18.04 -0.61
CA VAL A 109 9.76 17.83 0.78
C VAL A 109 8.95 16.53 0.98
N ASP A 110 8.35 16.01 -0.09
CA ASP A 110 7.49 14.83 -0.10
C ASP A 110 8.26 13.54 -0.48
N ILE A 111 9.55 13.63 -0.80
CA ILE A 111 10.38 12.44 -1.02
C ILE A 111 10.35 11.58 0.24
N GLU A 112 9.90 10.33 0.08
CA GLU A 112 9.66 9.40 1.17
C GLU A 112 10.32 8.05 0.88
N HIS A 113 11.12 7.56 1.82
CA HIS A 113 11.49 6.15 1.86
C HIS A 113 10.43 5.39 2.66
N GLN A 114 9.82 4.39 2.04
CA GLN A 114 8.85 3.51 2.68
C GLN A 114 9.43 2.08 2.73
N GLY A 115 9.38 1.46 3.90
CA GLY A 115 9.73 0.05 4.08
C GLY A 115 8.55 -0.87 3.73
N VAL A 116 8.81 -2.17 3.74
CA VAL A 116 7.76 -3.18 3.56
C VAL A 116 6.69 -3.02 4.64
N GLU A 117 5.42 -2.96 4.22
CA GLU A 117 4.30 -2.94 5.14
C GLU A 117 4.00 -4.36 5.65
N THR A 118 3.90 -4.50 6.97
CA THR A 118 3.42 -5.71 7.63
C THR A 118 1.96 -5.52 8.04
N VAL A 119 1.08 -6.40 7.56
CA VAL A 119 -0.37 -6.29 7.79
C VAL A 119 -0.85 -7.42 8.70
N ALA A 120 -1.49 -7.06 9.81
CA ALA A 120 -2.29 -7.97 10.62
C ALA A 120 -3.72 -8.03 10.05
N ALA A 121 -4.23 -9.24 9.80
CA ALA A 121 -5.57 -9.46 9.27
C ALA A 121 -6.41 -10.36 10.19
N ILE A 122 -7.71 -10.11 10.24
CA ILE A 122 -8.65 -10.77 11.16
C ILE A 122 -9.76 -11.46 10.34
N PRO A 123 -10.07 -12.74 10.59
CA PRO A 123 -11.23 -13.39 9.99
C PRO A 123 -12.53 -12.85 10.59
N THR A 124 -13.50 -12.57 9.72
CA THR A 124 -14.82 -12.05 10.07
C THR A 124 -15.91 -12.93 9.46
N LEU A 125 -17.07 -12.98 10.11
CA LEU A 125 -18.20 -13.78 9.62
C LEU A 125 -18.84 -13.20 8.34
N CYS A 126 -18.79 -11.87 8.17
CA CYS A 126 -19.49 -11.17 7.08
C CYS A 126 -18.60 -10.84 5.87
N HIS A 127 -17.28 -10.68 6.04
CA HIS A 127 -16.40 -10.19 4.98
C HIS A 127 -15.12 -11.03 4.80
N GLY A 128 -15.03 -12.21 5.41
CA GLY A 128 -13.83 -13.06 5.33
C GLY A 128 -12.64 -12.44 6.06
N ILE A 129 -11.43 -12.61 5.54
CA ILE A 129 -10.19 -12.06 6.13
C ILE A 129 -10.08 -10.58 5.78
N VAL A 130 -10.10 -9.71 6.79
CA VAL A 130 -10.04 -8.25 6.63
C VAL A 130 -8.74 -7.71 7.24
N PRO A 131 -7.99 -6.84 6.54
CA PRO A 131 -6.86 -6.10 7.12
C PRO A 131 -7.32 -5.26 8.32
N ALA A 132 -6.63 -5.39 9.45
CA ALA A 132 -6.99 -4.69 10.68
C ALA A 132 -5.95 -3.65 11.10
N LEU A 133 -4.66 -3.91 10.82
CA LEU A 133 -3.57 -3.03 11.21
C LEU A 133 -2.39 -3.19 10.25
N GLY A 134 -1.92 -2.10 9.67
CA GLY A 134 -0.70 -2.06 8.83
C GLY A 134 0.41 -1.31 9.55
N VAL A 135 1.66 -1.76 9.40
CA VAL A 135 2.84 -1.09 9.97
C VAL A 135 3.98 -1.09 8.96
N SER A 136 4.59 0.07 8.72
CA SER A 136 5.80 0.21 7.90
C SER A 136 6.78 1.21 8.52
N LEU A 137 8.06 1.11 8.14
CA LEU A 137 9.03 2.17 8.41
C LEU A 137 8.90 3.26 7.33
N VAL A 138 9.01 4.51 7.74
CA VAL A 138 8.91 5.67 6.87
C VAL A 138 10.01 6.68 7.22
N GLN A 139 10.57 7.33 6.20
CA GLN A 139 11.44 8.48 6.37
C GLN A 139 11.17 9.51 5.28
N ARG A 140 11.08 10.79 5.64
CA ARG A 140 10.99 11.91 4.68
C ARG A 140 12.19 12.81 4.81
N PRO A 141 13.33 12.54 4.15
CA PRO A 141 14.62 13.18 4.45
C PRO A 141 14.60 14.71 4.40
N PHE A 142 13.71 15.29 3.58
CA PHE A 142 13.57 16.74 3.40
C PHE A 142 12.39 17.35 4.16
N SER A 143 11.64 16.55 4.93
CA SER A 143 10.57 17.08 5.77
C SER A 143 11.13 18.06 6.81
N PRO A 144 10.57 19.28 6.94
CA PRO A 144 11.04 20.25 7.93
C PRO A 144 10.69 19.86 9.37
N THR A 145 9.73 18.96 9.55
CA THR A 145 9.17 18.60 10.87
C THR A 145 9.55 17.20 11.31
N ALA A 146 9.76 16.26 10.39
CA ALA A 146 10.04 14.87 10.72
C ALA A 146 10.99 14.17 9.71
N PRO A 147 12.27 14.61 9.60
CA PRO A 147 13.22 14.01 8.68
C PRO A 147 13.76 12.63 9.11
N GLN A 148 13.54 12.26 10.37
CA GLN A 148 13.98 11.00 10.96
C GLN A 148 13.12 9.81 10.52
N VAL A 149 13.73 8.62 10.54
CA VAL A 149 13.01 7.35 10.40
C VAL A 149 12.02 7.19 11.56
N HIS A 150 10.79 6.81 11.25
CA HIS A 150 9.74 6.51 12.21
C HIS A 150 8.89 5.34 11.70
N ALA A 151 8.09 4.75 12.58
CA ALA A 151 7.08 3.80 12.14
C ALA A 151 5.79 4.57 11.80
N VAL A 152 5.08 4.12 10.79
CA VAL A 152 3.72 4.54 10.51
C VAL A 152 2.81 3.35 10.73
N VAL A 153 1.75 3.54 11.51
CA VAL A 153 0.72 2.54 11.76
C VAL A 153 -0.58 3.03 11.12
N ASN A 154 -1.17 2.19 10.27
CA ASN A 154 -2.49 2.43 9.70
C ASN A 154 -3.57 1.98 10.68
N MET A 155 -4.31 2.93 11.26
CA MET A 155 -5.39 2.71 12.22
C MET A 155 -6.62 3.53 11.81
N ALA A 156 -7.79 2.90 11.78
CA ALA A 156 -9.07 3.59 11.57
C ALA A 156 -9.09 4.52 10.34
N GLU A 157 -8.54 4.05 9.22
CA GLU A 157 -8.45 4.77 7.94
C GLU A 157 -7.45 5.95 7.93
N ASP A 158 -6.62 6.09 8.98
CA ASP A 158 -5.58 7.12 9.08
C ASP A 158 -4.20 6.54 9.40
N PHE A 159 -3.16 7.32 9.14
CA PHE A 159 -1.76 6.97 9.37
C PHE A 159 -1.18 7.74 10.54
N HIS A 160 -0.65 7.02 11.53
CA HIS A 160 -0.09 7.61 12.73
C HIS A 160 1.39 7.29 12.85
N ALA A 161 2.20 8.33 13.08
CA ALA A 161 3.64 8.22 13.23
C ALA A 161 4.02 7.86 14.68
N PHE A 162 4.95 6.92 14.84
CA PHE A 162 5.47 6.45 16.11
C PHE A 162 6.99 6.49 16.15
N SER A 163 7.53 6.93 17.29
CA SER A 163 8.92 6.62 17.66
C SER A 163 9.05 5.15 18.03
N SER A 164 10.28 4.65 18.19
CA SER A 164 10.52 3.28 18.66
C SER A 164 9.84 2.99 20.01
N THR A 165 9.97 3.91 20.98
CA THR A 165 9.30 3.80 22.28
C THR A 165 7.78 3.85 22.16
N GLY A 166 7.24 4.74 21.32
CA GLY A 166 5.80 4.83 21.11
C GLY A 166 5.23 3.55 20.49
N LEU A 167 5.94 2.95 19.53
CA LEU A 167 5.55 1.71 18.90
C LEU A 167 5.57 0.52 19.88
N ASP A 168 6.57 0.46 20.77
CA ASP A 168 6.66 -0.56 21.81
C ASP A 168 5.50 -0.46 22.82
N ILE A 169 5.13 0.76 23.23
CA ILE A 169 3.95 1.00 24.06
C ILE A 169 2.67 0.58 23.34
N ALA A 170 2.51 0.95 22.06
CA ALA A 170 1.35 0.55 21.27
C ALA A 170 1.24 -0.98 21.14
N ALA A 171 2.37 -1.67 20.95
CA ALA A 171 2.40 -3.13 20.93
C ALA A 171 1.95 -3.75 22.26
N GLY A 172 2.39 -3.19 23.40
CA GLY A 172 1.93 -3.61 24.72
C GLY A 172 0.41 -3.49 24.89
N LEU A 173 -0.17 -2.35 24.48
CA LEU A 173 -1.62 -2.13 24.53
C LEU A 173 -2.41 -3.11 23.66
N LEU A 174 -1.87 -3.49 22.49
CA LEU A 174 -2.48 -4.50 21.64
C LEU A 174 -2.45 -5.90 22.28
N VAL A 175 -1.38 -6.24 23.00
CA VAL A 175 -1.30 -7.50 23.77
C VAL A 175 -2.35 -7.55 24.88
N ASP A 176 -2.50 -6.46 25.63
CA ASP A 176 -3.52 -6.34 26.67
C ASP A 176 -4.93 -6.46 26.07
N HIS A 177 -5.19 -5.77 24.97
CA HIS A 177 -6.49 -5.85 24.30
C HIS A 177 -6.77 -7.27 23.75
N ALA A 178 -5.76 -7.98 23.29
CA ALA A 178 -5.92 -9.39 22.89
C ALA A 178 -6.33 -10.30 24.08
N ALA A 179 -5.96 -9.96 25.32
CA ALA A 179 -6.45 -10.68 26.49
C ALA A 179 -7.96 -10.44 26.71
N GLU A 180 -8.41 -9.20 26.54
CA GLU A 180 -9.83 -8.82 26.61
C GLU A 180 -10.67 -9.51 25.52
N LEU A 181 -10.19 -9.56 24.28
CA LEU A 181 -10.86 -10.29 23.19
C LEU A 181 -11.03 -11.78 23.53
N ARG A 182 -10.02 -12.42 24.13
CA ARG A 182 -10.11 -13.82 24.56
C ARG A 182 -11.10 -13.99 25.72
N HIS A 183 -11.23 -13.01 26.60
CA HIS A 183 -12.25 -13.01 27.65
C HIS A 183 -13.65 -12.96 27.04
N MET A 184 -13.90 -12.00 26.15
CA MET A 184 -15.19 -11.88 25.45
C MET A 184 -15.52 -13.11 24.61
N ALA A 185 -14.54 -13.73 23.95
CA ALA A 185 -14.76 -14.97 23.21
C ALA A 185 -15.28 -16.11 24.10
N ARG A 186 -14.76 -16.24 25.34
CA ARG A 186 -15.27 -17.22 26.30
C ARG A 186 -16.68 -16.90 26.79
N GLN A 187 -16.98 -15.61 26.98
CA GLN A 187 -18.33 -15.17 27.34
C GLN A 187 -19.32 -15.47 26.21
N LEU A 188 -18.95 -15.16 24.96
CA LEU A 188 -19.76 -15.44 23.77
C LEU A 188 -20.06 -16.93 23.65
N ALA A 189 -19.04 -17.80 23.76
CA ALA A 189 -19.22 -19.24 23.71
C ALA A 189 -20.18 -19.77 24.79
N ALA A 190 -20.20 -19.17 25.97
CA ALA A 190 -21.14 -19.55 27.03
C ALA A 190 -22.60 -19.14 26.72
N LEU A 191 -22.79 -18.05 25.97
CA LEU A 191 -24.11 -17.56 25.56
C LEU A 191 -24.66 -18.35 24.37
N GLU A 192 -23.81 -18.75 23.42
CA GLU A 192 -24.20 -19.57 22.26
C GLU A 192 -24.79 -20.93 22.64
N VAL A 193 -24.40 -21.49 23.80
CA VAL A 193 -24.96 -22.76 24.30
C VAL A 193 -26.36 -22.60 24.93
N GLN A 194 -26.75 -21.36 25.26
CA GLN A 194 -28.05 -21.05 25.90
C GLN A 194 -29.16 -20.73 24.88
N SER A 195 -28.79 -20.47 23.62
CA SER A 195 -29.71 -20.21 22.50
C SER A 195 -30.02 -21.46 21.71
#